data_AF-A0AA48L0I8-F1
#
_entry.id   AF-A0AA48L0I8-F1
#
_cell.length_a   1.000
_cell.length_b   1.000
_cell.length_c   1.000
_cell.angle_alpha   90.00
_cell.angle_beta   90.00
_cell.angle_gamma   90.00
#
_symmetry.space_group_name_H-M   'P 1'
#
loop_
_entity.id
_entity.type
_entity.pdbx_description
1 polymer ?
#
loop_
_entity_poly.entity_id
_entity_poly.type
_entity_poly.pdbx_seq_one_letter_code
_entity_poly.pdbx_strand_id
1 'polypeptide(L)'
;MFPPFNGGIWSPPQWSASSGDSNTGDNHAEILALRKHNQLLVAERDMAIQKIQQLTAMPLTTVDLIIKGKVDYLRMNKRSDFELVNCLVSTISQEQFNLNIPPKGLKEATITLGQKSLGQPKFAVYTQYLVKMITEQAKSLCLTSNGNHLCQQLLEKCDSEDKLNFIKQIEEDMFAIANDMFGVHVLVKAIGVRELEILEDLPRVATNEFGHYLIKRFLGLEPMFHAAIFTASMFNALAHSILTCYPPLATNYYGVRFVETVIDSNRLLQRANAIKYLNSLCSQKDGRIPAIVDVANSSVGRGHLQFVLRHMPRHGDGGLMSRVRSTCRQFQTTLRNSQSGNELLRRLGVINTPARRF
;
A
#
# COMPACT_ATOMS: atom_id res chain seq x y z
N MET A 1 10.56 -30.14 21.23
CA MET A 1 9.72 -30.83 22.23
C MET A 1 8.55 -29.92 22.54
N PHE A 2 7.39 -30.18 21.92
CA PHE A 2 6.15 -29.46 22.21
C PHE A 2 5.40 -30.20 23.33
N PRO A 3 4.71 -29.51 24.24
CA PRO A 3 3.89 -30.18 25.24
C PRO A 3 2.64 -30.79 24.58
N PRO A 4 2.09 -31.88 25.14
CA PRO A 4 0.90 -32.53 24.59
C PRO A 4 -0.34 -31.66 24.82
N PHE A 5 -1.15 -31.51 23.77
CA PHE A 5 -2.51 -30.97 23.86
C PHE A 5 -3.40 -31.97 24.60
N ASN A 6 -3.86 -31.62 25.80
CA ASN A 6 -4.93 -32.34 26.48
C ASN A 6 -6.27 -31.98 25.80
N GLY A 7 -6.84 -32.95 25.08
CA GLY A 7 -8.16 -32.87 24.47
C GLY A 7 -9.27 -32.91 25.51
N GLY A 8 -9.47 -31.81 26.23
CA GLY A 8 -10.67 -31.61 27.06
C GLY A 8 -11.91 -31.49 26.18
N ILE A 9 -12.91 -32.31 26.45
CA ILE A 9 -14.23 -32.29 25.80
C ILE A 9 -14.88 -30.93 26.08
N TRP A 10 -14.97 -30.08 25.06
CA TRP A 10 -15.70 -28.83 25.14
C TRP A 10 -17.20 -29.13 25.13
N SER A 11 -17.89 -28.86 26.24
CA SER A 11 -19.35 -28.88 26.30
C SER A 11 -19.88 -27.45 26.08
N PRO A 12 -20.85 -27.23 25.19
CA PRO A 12 -21.41 -25.90 24.99
C PRO A 12 -22.14 -25.43 26.26
N PRO A 13 -22.20 -24.12 26.52
CA PRO A 13 -22.99 -23.58 27.63
C PRO A 13 -24.46 -23.95 27.45
N GLN A 14 -25.11 -24.45 28.51
CA GLN A 14 -26.56 -24.61 28.54
C GLN A 14 -27.18 -23.21 28.74
N TRP A 15 -27.79 -22.67 27.68
CA TRP A 15 -28.58 -21.45 27.78
C TRP A 15 -29.92 -21.84 28.42
N SER A 16 -30.18 -21.35 29.63
CA SER A 16 -31.48 -21.46 30.28
C SER A 16 -32.49 -20.61 29.50
N ALA A 17 -33.46 -21.28 28.88
CA ALA A 17 -34.59 -20.64 28.24
C ALA A 17 -35.42 -19.92 29.31
N SER A 18 -35.30 -18.60 29.37
CA SER A 18 -36.22 -17.76 30.12
C SER A 18 -37.52 -17.68 29.32
N SER A 19 -38.56 -18.31 29.84
CA SER A 19 -39.93 -18.23 29.34
C SER A 19 -40.48 -16.83 29.63
N GLY A 20 -40.19 -15.89 28.73
CA GLY A 20 -40.79 -14.55 28.70
C GLY A 20 -42.03 -14.57 27.81
N ASP A 21 -43.20 -14.61 28.45
CA ASP A 21 -44.49 -14.44 27.80
C ASP A 21 -44.73 -12.97 27.38
N SER A 22 -45.38 -12.81 26.23
CA SER A 22 -46.13 -11.62 25.77
C SER A 22 -45.37 -10.33 25.38
N ASN A 23 -44.68 -10.35 24.24
CA ASN A 23 -44.71 -9.19 23.33
C ASN A 23 -44.74 -9.62 21.85
N THR A 24 -45.76 -10.41 21.48
CA THR A 24 -45.91 -10.98 20.13
C THR A 24 -46.41 -9.99 19.09
N GLY A 25 -46.96 -8.84 19.51
CA GLY A 25 -47.48 -7.80 18.62
C GLY A 25 -46.39 -6.99 17.90
N ASP A 26 -45.39 -6.50 18.63
CA ASP A 26 -44.32 -5.67 18.07
C ASP A 26 -43.40 -6.47 17.13
N ASN A 27 -43.14 -7.74 17.45
CA ASN A 27 -42.30 -8.61 16.63
C ASN A 27 -42.90 -8.84 15.23
N HIS A 28 -44.24 -8.79 15.09
CA HIS A 28 -44.86 -9.02 13.78
C HIS A 28 -44.64 -7.84 12.82
N ALA A 29 -44.73 -6.61 13.33
CA ALA A 29 -44.49 -5.40 12.54
C ALA A 29 -43.02 -5.31 12.10
N GLU A 30 -42.08 -5.66 12.99
CA GLU A 30 -40.65 -5.70 12.68
C GLU A 30 -40.31 -6.78 11.62
N ILE A 31 -40.89 -7.97 11.74
CA ILE A 31 -40.74 -9.04 10.74
C ILE A 31 -41.28 -8.61 9.36
N LEU A 32 -42.41 -7.91 9.33
CA LEU A 32 -42.98 -7.36 8.09
C LEU A 32 -42.08 -6.28 7.46
N ALA A 33 -41.51 -5.39 8.27
CA ALA A 33 -40.56 -4.37 7.81
C ALA A 33 -39.30 -5.00 7.22
N LEU A 34 -38.72 -6.01 7.89
CA LEU A 34 -37.54 -6.73 7.41
C LEU A 34 -37.81 -7.50 6.12
N ARG A 35 -38.99 -8.12 5.96
CA ARG A 35 -39.38 -8.78 4.71
C ARG A 35 -39.49 -7.81 3.55
N LYS A 36 -40.10 -6.64 3.78
CA LYS A 36 -40.21 -5.58 2.77
C LYS A 36 -38.84 -5.04 2.37
N HIS A 37 -37.95 -4.84 3.33
CA HIS A 37 -36.57 -4.41 3.07
C HIS A 37 -35.80 -5.46 2.25
N ASN A 38 -35.90 -6.74 2.60
CA ASN A 38 -35.28 -7.82 1.83
C ASN A 38 -35.81 -7.90 0.40
N GLN A 39 -37.12 -7.70 0.18
CA GLN A 39 -37.69 -7.66 -1.17
C GLN A 39 -37.14 -6.50 -2.01
N LEU A 40 -36.95 -5.32 -1.40
CA LEU A 40 -36.32 -4.18 -2.07
C LEU A 40 -34.87 -4.49 -2.45
N LEU A 41 -34.09 -5.07 -1.54
CA LEU A 41 -32.70 -5.46 -1.82
C LEU A 41 -32.60 -6.52 -2.92
N VAL A 42 -33.52 -7.49 -2.97
CA VAL A 42 -33.57 -8.48 -4.06
C VAL A 42 -33.91 -7.80 -5.38
N ALA A 43 -34.87 -6.88 -5.41
CA ALA A 43 -35.23 -6.13 -6.62
C ALA A 43 -34.07 -5.25 -7.12
N GLU A 44 -33.37 -4.57 -6.21
CA GLU A 44 -32.17 -3.78 -6.53
C GLU A 44 -31.04 -4.65 -7.10
N ARG A 45 -30.82 -5.83 -6.48
CA ARG A 45 -29.86 -6.82 -6.99
C ARG A 45 -30.24 -7.31 -8.38
N ASP A 46 -31.50 -7.66 -8.60
CA ASP A 46 -31.96 -8.20 -9.88
C ASP A 46 -31.91 -7.14 -10.99
N MET A 47 -32.24 -5.87 -10.69
CA MET A 47 -32.01 -4.75 -11.61
C MET A 47 -30.53 -4.54 -11.92
N ALA A 48 -29.65 -4.66 -10.92
CA ALA A 48 -28.20 -4.58 -11.14
C ALA A 48 -27.69 -5.72 -12.02
N ILE A 49 -28.16 -6.95 -11.80
CA ILE A 49 -27.85 -8.11 -12.64
C ILE A 49 -28.34 -7.90 -14.07
N GLN A 50 -29.56 -7.38 -14.25
CA GLN A 50 -30.11 -7.13 -15.59
C GLN A 50 -29.33 -6.02 -16.32
N LYS A 51 -28.91 -4.97 -15.60
CA LYS A 51 -28.05 -3.92 -16.15
C LYS A 51 -26.67 -4.45 -16.52
N ILE A 52 -26.09 -5.32 -15.71
CA ILE A 52 -24.86 -6.04 -16.03
C ILE A 52 -25.07 -6.91 -17.28
N GLN A 53 -26.16 -7.67 -17.36
CA GLN A 53 -26.48 -8.52 -18.52
C GLN A 53 -26.61 -7.70 -19.80
N GLN A 54 -27.27 -6.54 -19.75
CA GLN A 54 -27.39 -5.61 -20.88
C GLN A 54 -26.04 -5.00 -21.29
N LEU A 55 -25.18 -4.67 -20.32
CA LEU A 55 -23.82 -4.20 -20.58
C LEU A 55 -22.91 -5.33 -21.10
N THR A 56 -23.14 -6.58 -20.71
CA THR A 56 -22.41 -7.76 -21.19
C THR A 56 -22.96 -8.37 -22.47
N ALA A 57 -24.13 -7.92 -22.94
CA ALA A 57 -24.67 -8.23 -24.26
C ALA A 57 -23.91 -7.50 -25.39
N MET A 58 -22.61 -7.29 -25.19
CA MET A 58 -21.69 -7.05 -26.28
C MET A 58 -21.77 -8.24 -27.26
N PRO A 59 -21.41 -8.06 -28.53
CA PRO A 59 -21.28 -9.19 -29.43
C PRO A 59 -20.26 -10.14 -28.81
N LEU A 60 -20.68 -11.31 -28.32
CA LEU A 60 -19.79 -12.37 -27.80
C LEU A 60 -18.66 -12.65 -28.80
N THR A 61 -18.92 -12.44 -30.09
CA THR A 61 -17.95 -12.51 -31.18
C THR A 61 -16.74 -11.61 -30.97
N THR A 62 -16.90 -10.40 -30.46
CA THR A 62 -15.83 -9.40 -30.35
C THR A 62 -14.84 -9.73 -29.23
N VAL A 63 -15.34 -10.04 -28.03
CA VAL A 63 -14.51 -10.48 -26.90
C VAL A 63 -13.83 -11.80 -27.23
N ASP A 64 -14.53 -12.72 -27.89
CA ASP A 64 -13.95 -13.96 -28.38
C ASP A 64 -12.81 -13.72 -29.38
N LEU A 65 -12.96 -12.75 -30.29
CA LEU A 65 -11.90 -12.41 -31.25
C LEU A 65 -10.66 -11.86 -30.55
N ILE A 66 -10.83 -11.03 -29.52
CA ILE A 66 -9.74 -10.53 -28.66
C ILE A 66 -9.07 -11.71 -27.94
N ILE A 67 -9.85 -12.53 -27.23
CA ILE A 67 -9.35 -13.67 -26.45
C ILE A 67 -8.63 -14.68 -27.34
N LYS A 68 -9.06 -14.84 -28.59
CA LYS A 68 -8.44 -15.72 -29.58
C LYS A 68 -7.27 -15.07 -30.35
N GLY A 69 -6.91 -13.81 -30.04
CA GLY A 69 -5.82 -13.09 -30.70
C GLY A 69 -6.07 -12.81 -32.19
N LYS A 70 -7.33 -12.79 -32.64
CA LYS A 70 -7.71 -12.66 -34.05
C LYS A 70 -7.92 -11.22 -34.51
N VAL A 71 -7.71 -10.25 -33.64
CA VAL A 71 -7.89 -8.83 -33.94
C VAL A 71 -6.60 -8.27 -34.55
N ASP A 72 -6.70 -7.70 -35.76
CA ASP A 72 -5.59 -6.99 -36.38
C ASP A 72 -5.53 -5.53 -35.89
N TYR A 73 -4.84 -5.35 -34.76
CA TYR A 73 -4.67 -4.04 -34.12
C TYR A 73 -3.89 -3.03 -34.97
N LEU A 74 -3.18 -3.46 -36.03
CA LEU A 74 -2.42 -2.57 -36.91
C LEU A 74 -3.31 -1.84 -37.92
N ARG A 75 -4.49 -2.38 -38.21
CA ARG A 75 -5.41 -1.84 -39.22
C ARG A 75 -6.61 -1.13 -38.62
N MET A 76 -6.60 -0.90 -37.31
CA MET A 76 -7.67 -0.22 -36.60
C MET A 76 -7.68 1.29 -36.93
N ASN A 77 -8.64 1.73 -37.74
CA ASN A 77 -8.81 3.13 -38.10
C ASN A 77 -10.28 3.52 -38.35
N LYS A 78 -11.22 2.59 -38.18
CA LYS A 78 -12.64 2.80 -38.41
C LYS A 78 -13.36 3.09 -37.11
N ARG A 79 -14.54 3.70 -37.22
CA ARG A 79 -15.39 4.01 -36.06
C ARG A 79 -15.71 2.78 -35.20
N SER A 80 -15.94 1.64 -35.84
CA SER A 80 -16.15 0.33 -35.19
C SER A 80 -14.99 -0.12 -34.31
N ASP A 81 -13.77 0.35 -34.59
CA ASP A 81 -12.58 -0.06 -33.85
C ASP A 81 -12.48 0.69 -32.51
N PHE A 82 -13.08 1.88 -32.39
CA PHE A 82 -13.17 2.59 -31.10
C PHE A 82 -14.09 1.88 -30.12
N GLU A 83 -15.19 1.30 -30.60
CA GLU A 83 -16.06 0.46 -29.79
C GLU A 83 -15.27 -0.75 -29.29
N LEU A 84 -14.51 -1.40 -30.19
CA LEU A 84 -13.63 -2.51 -29.84
C LEU A 84 -12.60 -2.14 -28.76
N VAL A 85 -11.94 -0.99 -28.89
CA VAL A 85 -11.00 -0.49 -27.86
C VAL A 85 -11.70 -0.26 -26.53
N ASN A 86 -12.84 0.41 -26.53
CA ASN A 86 -13.58 0.67 -25.29
C ASN A 86 -14.00 -0.65 -24.63
N CYS A 87 -14.51 -1.60 -25.40
CA CYS A 87 -14.86 -2.94 -24.93
C CYS A 87 -13.66 -3.66 -24.32
N LEU A 88 -12.50 -3.60 -24.99
CA LEU A 88 -11.27 -4.23 -24.52
C LEU A 88 -10.77 -3.59 -23.22
N VAL A 89 -10.65 -2.26 -23.16
CA VAL A 89 -10.21 -1.54 -21.95
C VAL A 89 -11.19 -1.80 -20.80
N SER A 90 -12.49 -1.78 -21.06
CA SER A 90 -13.52 -2.11 -20.07
C SER A 90 -13.42 -3.55 -19.57
N THR A 91 -13.15 -4.50 -20.46
CA THR A 91 -12.96 -5.91 -20.08
C THR A 91 -11.72 -6.08 -19.21
N ILE A 92 -10.61 -5.41 -19.57
CA ILE A 92 -9.36 -5.45 -18.78
C ILE A 92 -9.57 -4.80 -17.41
N SER A 93 -10.29 -3.68 -17.34
CA SER A 93 -10.50 -2.96 -16.08
C SER A 93 -11.44 -3.71 -15.12
N GLN A 94 -12.37 -4.49 -15.67
CA GLN A 94 -13.31 -5.32 -14.92
C GLN A 94 -12.78 -6.73 -14.65
N GLU A 95 -11.49 -7.02 -14.88
CA GLU A 95 -10.87 -8.35 -14.68
C GLU A 95 -10.80 -8.78 -13.19
N GLN A 96 -11.68 -8.25 -12.34
CA GLN A 96 -11.75 -8.53 -10.93
C GLN A 96 -12.52 -9.85 -10.66
N PHE A 97 -11.75 -10.84 -10.21
CA PHE A 97 -12.12 -11.90 -9.24
C PHE A 97 -12.49 -13.33 -9.65
N ASN A 98 -12.67 -13.73 -10.92
CA ASN A 98 -13.25 -15.08 -11.15
C ASN A 98 -12.65 -15.97 -12.24
N LEU A 99 -11.58 -15.56 -12.92
CA LEU A 99 -10.91 -16.45 -13.86
C LEU A 99 -9.55 -16.84 -13.29
N ASN A 100 -9.43 -18.09 -12.83
CA ASN A 100 -8.20 -18.66 -12.27
C ASN A 100 -6.98 -18.52 -13.18
N ILE A 101 -7.16 -18.16 -14.46
CA ILE A 101 -6.11 -17.88 -15.43
C ILE A 101 -6.65 -16.79 -16.39
N PRO A 102 -6.00 -15.61 -16.49
CA PRO A 102 -6.30 -14.66 -17.55
C PRO A 102 -6.21 -15.34 -18.91
N PRO A 103 -7.19 -15.17 -19.81
CA PRO A 103 -7.08 -15.73 -21.14
C PRO A 103 -5.78 -15.22 -21.80
N LYS A 104 -4.93 -16.11 -22.32
CA LYS A 104 -3.65 -15.72 -22.94
C LYS A 104 -3.80 -14.57 -23.95
N GLY A 105 -4.91 -14.53 -24.68
CA GLY A 105 -5.20 -13.47 -25.64
C GLY A 105 -5.45 -12.09 -25.01
N LEU A 106 -5.96 -12.01 -23.77
CA LEU A 106 -6.16 -10.70 -23.11
C LEU A 106 -4.83 -10.03 -22.77
N LYS A 107 -3.85 -10.82 -22.30
CA LYS A 107 -2.49 -10.35 -22.06
C LYS A 107 -1.81 -9.90 -23.36
N GLU A 108 -1.92 -10.69 -24.42
CA GLU A 108 -1.36 -10.34 -25.74
C GLU A 108 -2.01 -9.08 -26.33
N ALA A 109 -3.33 -8.94 -26.19
CA ALA A 109 -4.08 -7.76 -26.59
C ALA A 109 -3.61 -6.51 -25.83
N THR A 110 -3.47 -6.61 -24.50
CA THR A 110 -2.97 -5.55 -23.61
C THR A 110 -1.56 -5.10 -24.03
N ILE A 111 -0.65 -6.06 -24.21
CA ILE A 111 0.72 -5.78 -24.66
C ILE A 111 0.70 -5.13 -26.04
N THR A 112 -0.09 -5.65 -26.97
CA THR A 112 -0.16 -5.13 -28.34
C THR A 112 -0.68 -3.69 -28.38
N LEU A 113 -1.78 -3.40 -27.65
CA LEU A 113 -2.35 -2.07 -27.54
C LEU A 113 -1.32 -1.06 -27.03
N GLY A 114 -0.72 -1.31 -25.87
CA GLY A 114 0.19 -0.31 -25.31
C GLY A 114 1.59 -0.33 -25.93
N GLN A 115 2.05 -1.43 -26.53
CA GLN A 115 3.31 -1.43 -27.26
C GLN A 115 3.23 -0.67 -28.59
N LYS A 116 2.15 -0.88 -29.34
CA LYS A 116 2.03 -0.36 -30.71
C LYS A 116 1.32 0.98 -30.79
N SER A 117 0.31 1.21 -29.94
CA SER A 117 -0.55 2.39 -30.06
C SER A 117 -0.14 3.56 -29.17
N LEU A 118 0.41 3.30 -27.97
CA LEU A 118 0.88 4.37 -27.07
C LEU A 118 2.27 4.88 -27.50
N GLY A 119 2.45 6.20 -27.47
CA GLY A 119 3.67 6.89 -27.93
C GLY A 119 3.73 7.17 -29.44
N GLN A 120 2.70 6.80 -30.19
CA GLN A 120 2.54 7.26 -31.58
C GLN A 120 2.25 8.77 -31.62
N PRO A 121 2.51 9.47 -32.74
CA PRO A 121 2.26 10.90 -32.86
C PRO A 121 0.83 11.27 -32.45
N LYS A 122 0.67 12.38 -31.71
CA LYS A 122 -0.63 12.86 -31.17
C LYS A 122 -1.75 12.92 -32.22
N PHE A 123 -1.44 13.03 -33.51
CA PHE A 123 -2.43 13.16 -34.59
C PHE A 123 -3.15 11.86 -34.95
N ALA A 124 -2.73 10.72 -34.41
CA ALA A 124 -3.49 9.49 -34.54
C ALA A 124 -4.72 9.55 -33.61
N VAL A 125 -5.90 9.83 -34.19
CA VAL A 125 -7.21 9.85 -33.48
C VAL A 125 -7.41 8.59 -32.62
N TYR A 126 -6.90 7.45 -33.09
CA TYR A 126 -6.90 6.18 -32.36
C TYR A 126 -6.12 6.24 -31.03
N THR A 127 -4.90 6.78 -31.04
CA THR A 127 -4.06 6.90 -29.83
C THR A 127 -4.70 7.82 -28.81
N GLN A 128 -5.23 8.97 -29.24
CA GLN A 128 -5.94 9.89 -28.34
C GLN A 128 -7.16 9.23 -27.69
N TYR A 129 -7.94 8.47 -28.46
CA TYR A 129 -9.08 7.75 -27.92
C TYR A 129 -8.65 6.66 -26.93
N LEU A 130 -7.62 5.88 -27.24
CA LEU A 130 -7.09 4.86 -26.33
C LEU A 130 -6.60 5.48 -25.02
N VAL A 131 -5.84 6.58 -25.08
CA VAL A 131 -5.39 7.32 -23.88
C VAL A 131 -6.58 7.80 -23.06
N LYS A 132 -7.62 8.35 -23.71
CA LYS A 132 -8.85 8.77 -23.06
C LYS A 132 -9.52 7.60 -22.32
N MET A 133 -9.69 6.45 -22.97
CA MET A 133 -10.30 5.26 -22.36
C MET A 133 -9.47 4.72 -21.19
N ILE A 134 -8.14 4.66 -21.32
CA ILE A 134 -7.25 4.25 -20.22
C ILE A 134 -7.37 5.22 -19.05
N THR A 135 -7.44 6.53 -19.32
CA THR A 135 -7.56 7.56 -18.29
C THR A 135 -8.90 7.44 -17.57
N GLU A 136 -10.02 7.39 -18.29
CA GLU A 136 -11.37 7.24 -17.71
C GLU A 136 -11.51 5.98 -16.82
N GLN A 137 -10.70 4.95 -17.08
CA GLN A 137 -10.70 3.69 -16.31
C GLN A 137 -9.43 3.49 -15.47
N ALA A 138 -8.67 4.56 -15.20
CA ALA A 138 -7.34 4.44 -14.63
C ALA A 138 -7.30 3.69 -13.30
N LYS A 139 -8.24 4.01 -12.39
CA LYS A 139 -8.35 3.37 -11.07
C LYS A 139 -8.43 1.85 -11.17
N SER A 140 -9.40 1.34 -11.93
CA SER A 140 -9.65 -0.10 -12.05
C SER A 140 -8.52 -0.79 -12.80
N LEU A 141 -7.99 -0.18 -13.86
CA LEU A 141 -6.86 -0.72 -14.61
C LEU A 141 -5.61 -0.88 -13.73
N CYS A 142 -5.30 0.09 -12.86
CA CYS A 142 -4.17 0.00 -11.94
C CYS A 142 -4.19 -1.28 -11.07
N LEU A 143 -5.39 -1.76 -10.71
CA LEU A 143 -5.62 -2.85 -9.76
C LEU A 143 -5.81 -4.22 -10.44
N THR A 144 -5.44 -4.34 -11.72
CA THR A 144 -5.62 -5.58 -12.50
C THR A 144 -4.28 -6.07 -13.05
N SER A 145 -4.14 -7.39 -13.23
CA SER A 145 -2.89 -8.00 -13.71
C SER A 145 -2.50 -7.59 -15.12
N ASN A 146 -3.48 -7.28 -15.98
CA ASN A 146 -3.22 -6.82 -17.35
C ASN A 146 -3.29 -5.29 -17.45
N GLY A 147 -4.27 -4.64 -16.81
CA GLY A 147 -4.48 -3.19 -16.93
C GLY A 147 -3.31 -2.36 -16.43
N ASN A 148 -2.62 -2.82 -15.37
CA ASN A 148 -1.45 -2.10 -14.85
C ASN A 148 -0.35 -1.91 -15.92
N HIS A 149 -0.22 -2.85 -16.88
CA HIS A 149 0.77 -2.73 -17.95
C HIS A 149 0.41 -1.61 -18.94
N LEU A 150 -0.88 -1.40 -19.23
CA LEU A 150 -1.32 -0.27 -20.05
C LEU A 150 -1.04 1.06 -19.35
N CYS A 151 -1.34 1.15 -18.05
CA CYS A 151 -1.06 2.34 -17.24
C CYS A 151 0.44 2.66 -17.22
N GLN A 152 1.29 1.65 -17.02
CA GLN A 152 2.76 1.82 -17.06
C GLN A 152 3.22 2.31 -18.44
N GLN A 153 2.70 1.74 -19.54
CA GLN A 153 3.07 2.16 -20.89
C GLN A 153 2.58 3.56 -21.24
N LEU A 154 1.43 4.00 -20.73
CA LEU A 154 0.97 5.39 -20.85
C LEU A 154 1.96 6.33 -20.14
N LEU A 155 2.35 6.00 -18.91
CA LEU A 155 3.32 6.77 -18.12
C LEU A 155 4.72 6.80 -18.75
N GLU A 156 5.11 5.76 -19.49
CA GLU A 156 6.40 5.71 -20.17
C GLU A 156 6.39 6.48 -21.49
N LYS A 157 5.37 6.28 -22.33
CA LYS A 157 5.42 6.62 -23.75
C LYS A 157 4.60 7.82 -24.18
N CYS A 158 3.53 8.17 -23.46
CA CYS A 158 2.72 9.33 -23.82
C CYS A 158 3.47 10.63 -23.51
N ASP A 159 2.89 11.77 -23.89
CA ASP A 159 3.47 13.06 -23.55
C ASP A 159 3.13 13.49 -22.12
N SER A 160 3.68 14.61 -21.67
CA SER A 160 3.55 15.05 -20.28
C SER A 160 2.10 15.41 -19.89
N GLU A 161 1.28 15.88 -20.82
CA GLU A 161 -0.11 16.27 -20.55
C GLU A 161 -0.96 15.03 -20.24
N ASP A 162 -0.85 14.00 -21.08
CA ASP A 162 -1.54 12.73 -20.88
C ASP A 162 -1.15 12.05 -19.56
N LYS A 163 0.14 12.07 -19.22
CA LYS A 163 0.62 11.50 -17.95
C LYS A 163 0.09 12.25 -16.73
N LEU A 164 0.04 13.57 -16.79
CA LEU A 164 -0.50 14.39 -15.70
C LEU A 164 -2.01 14.18 -15.55
N ASN A 165 -2.75 14.10 -16.66
CA ASN A 165 -4.18 13.80 -16.64
C ASN A 165 -4.46 12.41 -16.04
N PHE A 166 -3.65 11.41 -16.41
CA PHE A 166 -3.74 10.08 -15.81
C PHE A 166 -3.48 10.11 -14.29
N ILE A 167 -2.43 10.80 -13.84
CA ILE A 167 -2.09 10.90 -12.41
C ILE A 167 -3.20 11.61 -11.63
N LYS A 168 -3.76 12.69 -12.18
CA LYS A 168 -4.90 13.40 -11.57
C LYS A 168 -6.11 12.47 -11.41
N GLN A 169 -6.34 11.59 -12.38
CA GLN A 169 -7.48 10.67 -12.36
C GLN A 169 -7.39 9.57 -11.29
N ILE A 170 -6.20 9.29 -10.76
CA ILE A 170 -5.96 8.30 -9.70
C ILE A 170 -5.57 8.92 -8.36
N GLU A 171 -5.61 10.25 -8.25
CA GLU A 171 -5.11 11.01 -7.09
C GLU A 171 -5.82 10.60 -5.79
N GLU A 172 -7.14 10.52 -5.82
CA GLU A 172 -7.97 10.12 -4.68
C GLU A 172 -7.79 8.65 -4.28
N ASP A 173 -7.22 7.83 -5.16
CA ASP A 173 -7.07 6.38 -5.00
C ASP A 173 -5.62 5.93 -4.80
N MET A 174 -4.65 6.85 -4.75
CA MET A 174 -3.23 6.54 -4.66
C MET A 174 -2.91 5.62 -3.48
N PHE A 175 -3.60 5.80 -2.35
CA PHE A 175 -3.40 4.94 -1.17
C PHE A 175 -3.78 3.48 -1.44
N ALA A 176 -4.94 3.24 -2.06
CA ALA A 176 -5.39 1.88 -2.40
C ALA A 176 -4.45 1.25 -3.43
N ILE A 177 -4.06 2.02 -4.46
CA ILE A 177 -3.16 1.59 -5.53
C ILE A 177 -1.76 1.26 -4.97
N ALA A 178 -1.24 2.04 -4.03
CA ALA A 178 0.07 1.81 -3.43
C ALA A 178 0.17 0.49 -2.66
N ASN A 179 -0.94 0.02 -2.10
CA ASN A 179 -1.01 -1.20 -1.30
C ASN A 179 -1.49 -2.42 -2.09
N ASP A 180 -1.61 -2.28 -3.41
CA ASP A 180 -2.00 -3.34 -4.33
C ASP A 180 -0.77 -3.92 -5.07
N MET A 181 -0.80 -5.23 -5.32
CA MET A 181 0.32 -5.95 -5.94
C MET A 181 0.61 -5.51 -7.38
N PHE A 182 -0.40 -5.03 -8.11
CA PHE A 182 -0.26 -4.51 -9.47
C PHE A 182 -0.13 -2.99 -9.46
N GLY A 183 -0.95 -2.34 -8.63
CA GLY A 183 -1.04 -0.89 -8.52
C GLY A 183 0.28 -0.23 -8.16
N VAL A 184 1.07 -0.84 -7.25
CA VAL A 184 2.35 -0.28 -6.82
C VAL A 184 3.32 -0.06 -7.99
N HIS A 185 3.29 -0.93 -9.00
CA HIS A 185 4.15 -0.82 -10.18
C HIS A 185 3.78 0.38 -11.05
N VAL A 186 2.50 0.75 -11.10
CA VAL A 186 2.03 1.96 -11.79
C VAL A 186 2.56 3.20 -11.08
N LEU A 187 2.44 3.27 -9.75
CA LEU A 187 2.93 4.43 -8.99
C LEU A 187 4.45 4.58 -9.01
N VAL A 188 5.19 3.47 -9.07
CA VAL A 188 6.65 3.47 -9.29
C VAL A 188 7.04 4.10 -10.63
N LYS A 189 6.15 4.12 -11.63
CA LYS A 189 6.34 4.89 -12.88
C LYS A 189 5.85 6.33 -12.73
N ALA A 190 4.70 6.53 -12.07
CA ALA A 190 4.08 7.86 -11.90
C ALA A 190 4.97 8.84 -11.12
N ILE A 191 5.73 8.34 -10.14
CA ILE A 191 6.72 9.12 -9.38
C ILE A 191 7.76 9.80 -10.27
N GLY A 192 8.05 9.25 -11.46
CA GLY A 192 8.97 9.87 -12.42
C GLY A 192 8.36 11.05 -13.19
N VAL A 193 7.07 11.31 -13.02
CA VAL A 193 6.30 12.35 -13.73
C VAL A 193 5.92 13.49 -12.77
N ARG A 194 5.36 13.16 -11.61
CA ARG A 194 4.88 14.12 -10.60
C ARG A 194 5.17 13.59 -9.19
N GLU A 195 5.34 14.52 -8.25
CA GLU A 195 5.23 14.24 -6.82
C GLU A 195 3.86 13.63 -6.49
N LEU A 196 3.88 12.54 -5.71
CA LEU A 196 2.67 11.83 -5.29
C LEU A 196 2.43 12.11 -3.80
N GLU A 197 1.20 12.45 -3.44
CA GLU A 197 0.78 12.78 -2.07
C GLU A 197 0.57 11.51 -1.21
N ILE A 198 1.50 10.55 -1.29
CA ILE A 198 1.43 9.30 -0.51
C ILE A 198 2.05 9.42 0.90
N LEU A 199 2.64 10.58 1.21
CA LEU A 199 3.38 10.79 2.45
C LEU A 199 2.46 10.90 3.67
N GLU A 200 1.19 11.24 3.48
CA GLU A 200 0.20 11.37 4.57
C GLU A 200 -0.01 10.04 5.30
N ASP A 201 -0.05 8.93 4.56
CA ASP A 201 -0.24 7.57 5.08
C ASP A 201 1.04 6.72 5.02
N LEU A 202 2.21 7.37 5.11
CA LEU A 202 3.51 6.72 4.98
C LEU A 202 3.64 5.44 5.83
N PRO A 203 3.26 5.38 7.12
CA PRO A 203 3.38 4.15 7.90
C PRO A 203 2.61 2.98 7.31
N ARG A 204 1.41 3.23 6.78
CA ARG A 204 0.56 2.17 6.25
C ARG A 204 1.09 1.68 4.90
N VAL A 205 1.58 2.58 4.04
CA VAL A 205 2.22 2.22 2.76
C VAL A 205 3.57 1.51 2.98
N ALA A 206 4.43 2.05 3.85
CA ALA A 206 5.77 1.52 4.06
C ALA A 206 5.81 0.14 4.73
N THR A 207 4.76 -0.21 5.48
CA THR A 207 4.64 -1.50 6.18
C THR A 207 3.85 -2.54 5.40
N ASN A 208 3.26 -2.16 4.26
CA ASN A 208 2.55 -3.07 3.37
C ASN A 208 3.51 -3.93 2.53
N GLU A 209 3.09 -5.15 2.22
CA GLU A 209 3.87 -6.14 1.46
C GLU A 209 4.22 -5.70 0.03
N PHE A 210 3.45 -4.75 -0.55
CA PHE A 210 3.69 -4.16 -1.86
C PHE A 210 4.15 -2.71 -1.74
N GLY A 211 3.47 -1.90 -0.92
CA GLY A 211 3.73 -0.45 -0.80
C GLY A 211 5.17 -0.09 -0.42
N HIS A 212 5.88 -0.97 0.27
CA HIS A 212 7.29 -0.78 0.59
C HIS A 212 8.19 -0.63 -0.67
N TYR A 213 7.81 -1.20 -1.83
CA TYR A 213 8.54 -1.00 -3.09
C TYR A 213 8.48 0.45 -3.57
N LEU A 214 7.36 1.12 -3.34
CA LEU A 214 7.20 2.54 -3.68
C LEU A 214 8.14 3.38 -2.82
N ILE A 215 8.17 3.17 -1.50
CA ILE A 215 9.07 3.90 -0.59
C ILE A 215 10.54 3.62 -0.92
N LYS A 216 10.89 2.36 -1.23
CA LYS A 216 12.22 2.01 -1.72
C LYS A 216 12.56 2.77 -3.01
N ARG A 217 11.61 2.93 -3.93
CA ARG A 217 11.81 3.72 -5.14
C ARG A 217 12.08 5.17 -4.79
N PHE A 218 11.26 5.81 -3.96
CA PHE A 218 11.48 7.19 -3.49
C PHE A 218 12.88 7.39 -2.89
N LEU A 219 13.34 6.46 -2.04
CA LEU A 219 14.67 6.53 -1.41
C LEU A 219 15.82 6.23 -2.36
N GLY A 220 15.59 5.40 -3.39
CA GLY A 220 16.58 5.02 -4.39
C GLY A 220 16.66 5.95 -5.59
N LEU A 221 15.82 6.99 -5.66
CA LEU A 221 15.99 8.06 -6.63
C LEU A 221 17.24 8.86 -6.25
N GLU A 222 18.37 8.54 -6.90
CA GLU A 222 19.60 9.29 -6.69
C GLU A 222 19.39 10.78 -7.04
N PRO A 223 19.84 11.72 -6.19
CA PRO A 223 19.71 13.15 -6.45
C PRO A 223 20.33 13.61 -7.78
N MET A 224 21.32 12.87 -8.29
CA MET A 224 22.02 13.22 -9.54
C MET A 224 21.22 12.95 -10.81
N PHE A 225 20.27 12.00 -10.82
CA PHE A 225 19.61 11.56 -12.05
C PHE A 225 18.27 12.23 -12.35
N HIS A 226 17.69 12.99 -11.41
CA HIS A 226 16.38 13.64 -11.60
C HIS A 226 16.30 15.05 -11.02
N ALA A 227 17.33 15.88 -11.27
CA ALA A 227 17.36 17.30 -10.89
C ALA A 227 16.19 18.15 -11.44
N ALA A 228 15.38 17.61 -12.36
CA ALA A 228 14.25 18.33 -12.99
C ALA A 228 12.88 18.08 -12.33
N ILE A 229 12.70 17.02 -11.52
CA ILE A 229 11.36 16.63 -10.99
C ILE A 229 11.41 16.34 -9.48
N PHE A 230 12.52 15.77 -8.98
CA PHE A 230 12.68 15.47 -7.56
C PHE A 230 13.56 16.51 -6.89
N THR A 231 12.95 17.39 -6.11
CA THR A 231 13.69 18.42 -5.39
C THR A 231 14.26 17.84 -4.08
N ALA A 232 15.38 18.39 -3.62
CA ALA A 232 15.92 18.09 -2.28
C ALA A 232 14.86 18.26 -1.17
N SER A 233 13.85 19.11 -1.39
CA SER A 233 12.74 19.31 -0.45
C SER A 233 11.89 18.05 -0.24
N MET A 234 11.59 17.29 -1.30
CA MET A 234 10.81 16.04 -1.21
C MET A 234 11.56 14.97 -0.44
N PHE A 235 12.85 14.77 -0.75
CA PHE A 235 13.68 13.82 -0.01
C PHE A 235 13.73 14.19 1.48
N ASN A 236 13.90 15.48 1.78
CA ASN A 236 13.90 15.97 3.16
C ASN A 236 12.53 15.78 3.85
N ALA A 237 11.42 15.96 3.14
CA ALA A 237 10.07 15.70 3.65
C ALA A 237 9.87 14.21 3.93
N LEU A 238 10.20 13.32 2.98
CA LEU A 238 10.14 11.88 3.17
C LEU A 238 11.06 11.41 4.30
N ALA A 239 12.31 11.88 4.33
CA ALA A 239 13.25 11.59 5.41
C ALA A 239 12.69 12.05 6.76
N HIS A 240 12.11 13.25 6.83
CA HIS A 240 11.45 13.72 8.03
C HIS A 240 10.31 12.79 8.44
N SER A 241 9.42 12.44 7.53
CA SER A 241 8.30 11.54 7.79
C SER A 241 8.77 10.17 8.26
N ILE A 242 9.74 9.54 7.58
CA ILE A 242 10.33 8.25 7.98
C ILE A 242 10.90 8.31 9.41
N LEU A 243 11.62 9.38 9.74
CA LEU A 243 12.27 9.50 11.05
C LEU A 243 11.31 9.90 12.18
N THR A 244 10.11 10.39 11.86
CA THR A 244 9.19 10.97 12.86
C THR A 244 7.79 10.41 12.87
N CYS A 245 7.46 9.48 11.97
CA CYS A 245 6.14 8.91 11.89
C CYS A 245 5.80 8.06 13.13
N TYR A 246 4.49 7.98 13.40
CA TYR A 246 3.91 7.08 14.36
C TYR A 246 2.72 6.36 13.69
N PRO A 247 2.59 5.02 13.77
CA PRO A 247 3.52 4.08 14.41
C PRO A 247 4.94 4.11 13.80
N PRO A 248 5.98 3.77 14.58
CA PRO A 248 7.35 3.74 14.05
C PRO A 248 7.49 2.64 12.99
N LEU A 249 8.09 2.99 11.83
CA LEU A 249 8.31 2.01 10.74
C LEU A 249 9.20 0.85 11.18
N ALA A 250 10.14 1.13 12.08
CA ALA A 250 11.15 0.19 12.55
C ALA A 250 10.63 -0.91 13.50
N THR A 251 9.40 -1.35 13.28
CA THR A 251 8.78 -2.51 13.93
C THR A 251 8.73 -3.72 13.00
N ASN A 252 9.10 -3.56 11.72
CA ASN A 252 9.25 -4.64 10.75
C ASN A 252 10.53 -4.52 9.90
N TYR A 253 10.80 -5.54 9.08
CA TYR A 253 12.01 -5.65 8.28
C TYR A 253 12.20 -4.49 7.29
N TYR A 254 11.15 -4.09 6.57
CA TYR A 254 11.24 -3.05 5.54
C TYR A 254 11.44 -1.67 6.17
N GLY A 255 10.68 -1.36 7.21
CA GLY A 255 10.73 -0.06 7.87
C GLY A 255 12.07 0.23 8.56
N VAL A 256 12.71 -0.79 9.14
CA VAL A 256 14.09 -0.66 9.65
C VAL A 256 15.03 -0.23 8.52
N ARG A 257 14.96 -0.87 7.34
CA ARG A 257 15.80 -0.50 6.20
C ARG A 257 15.57 0.93 5.75
N PHE A 258 14.34 1.42 5.73
CA PHE A 258 14.06 2.81 5.37
C PHE A 258 14.69 3.80 6.34
N VAL A 259 14.57 3.55 7.65
CA VAL A 259 15.22 4.41 8.66
C VAL A 259 16.74 4.35 8.55
N GLU A 260 17.32 3.15 8.38
CA GLU A 260 18.76 2.97 8.17
C GLU A 260 19.25 3.72 6.92
N THR A 261 18.54 3.59 5.80
CA THR A 261 18.85 4.30 4.55
C THR A 261 18.80 5.81 4.74
N VAL A 262 17.81 6.37 5.44
CA VAL A 262 17.71 7.81 5.69
C VAL A 262 18.83 8.30 6.62
N ILE A 263 19.23 7.50 7.61
CA ILE A 263 20.37 7.83 8.48
C ILE A 263 21.67 7.81 7.67
N ASP A 264 21.88 6.82 6.81
CA ASP A 264 23.11 6.64 6.05
C ASP A 264 23.16 7.43 4.73
N SER A 265 22.06 8.06 4.29
CA SER A 265 21.96 8.72 2.98
C SER A 265 22.92 9.89 2.79
N ASN A 266 23.27 10.59 3.87
CA ASN A 266 24.17 11.74 3.82
C ASN A 266 25.08 11.74 5.04
N ARG A 267 26.39 11.55 4.81
CA ARG A 267 27.41 11.51 5.87
C ARG A 267 27.42 12.75 6.76
N LEU A 268 27.10 13.93 6.22
CA LEU A 268 27.03 15.18 6.99
C LEU A 268 25.79 15.23 7.89
N LEU A 269 24.68 14.67 7.43
CA LEU A 269 23.40 14.65 8.16
C LEU A 269 23.20 13.38 9.00
N GLN A 270 24.05 12.37 8.88
CA GLN A 270 23.89 11.06 9.54
C GLN A 270 23.66 11.20 11.05
N ARG A 271 24.46 12.04 11.72
CA ARG A 271 24.29 12.33 13.15
C ARG A 271 22.99 13.07 13.45
N ALA A 272 22.67 14.10 12.67
CA ALA A 272 21.45 14.88 12.84
C ALA A 272 20.19 14.01 12.67
N ASN A 273 20.20 13.12 11.67
CA ASN A 273 19.11 12.18 11.40
C ASN A 273 18.95 11.14 12.51
N ALA A 274 20.05 10.59 13.03
CA ALA A 274 20.01 9.66 14.17
C ALA A 274 19.47 10.33 15.44
N ILE A 275 19.92 11.56 15.74
CA ILE A 275 19.43 12.38 16.85
C ILE A 275 17.93 12.67 16.68
N LYS A 276 17.50 13.10 15.49
CA LYS A 276 16.10 13.37 15.16
C LYS A 276 15.22 12.13 15.36
N TYR A 277 15.69 10.98 14.88
CA TYR A 277 14.98 9.70 15.01
C TYR A 277 14.83 9.26 16.47
N LEU A 278 15.92 9.23 17.25
CA LEU A 278 15.86 8.91 18.68
C LEU A 278 15.00 9.90 19.44
N ASN A 279 15.05 11.18 19.03
CA ASN A 279 14.20 12.18 19.62
C ASN A 279 12.71 11.84 19.42
N SER A 280 12.34 11.47 18.19
CA SER A 280 10.98 11.01 17.89
C SER A 280 10.61 9.76 18.69
N LEU A 281 11.49 8.76 18.73
CA LEU A 281 11.22 7.49 19.43
C LEU A 281 10.96 7.66 20.93
N CYS A 282 11.62 8.63 21.57
CA CYS A 282 11.41 8.90 23.00
C CYS A 282 10.26 9.88 23.28
N SER A 283 9.67 10.49 22.25
CA SER A 283 8.55 11.40 22.45
C SER A 283 7.29 10.61 22.84
N GLN A 284 6.59 11.09 23.87
CA GLN A 284 5.23 10.67 24.18
C GLN A 284 4.29 11.69 23.56
N LYS A 285 3.44 11.25 22.65
CA LYS A 285 2.34 12.04 22.11
C LYS A 285 1.03 11.41 22.55
N ASP A 286 0.10 12.21 23.05
CA ASP A 286 -1.28 11.79 23.36
C ASP A 286 -1.40 10.60 24.33
N GLY A 287 -0.53 10.55 25.34
CA GLY A 287 -0.52 9.46 26.33
C GLY A 287 -0.07 8.09 25.78
N ARG A 288 0.40 8.03 24.53
CA ARG A 288 0.87 6.79 23.90
C ARG A 288 2.20 6.34 24.50
N ILE A 289 2.43 5.03 24.43
CA ILE A 289 3.71 4.43 24.76
C ILE A 289 4.77 5.02 23.81
N PRO A 290 5.96 5.42 24.33
CA PRO A 290 7.05 5.87 23.50
C PRO A 290 7.40 4.84 22.42
N ALA A 291 7.54 5.30 21.18
CA ALA A 291 7.86 4.44 20.04
C ALA A 291 9.16 3.62 20.23
N ILE A 292 10.11 4.06 21.07
CA ILE A 292 11.29 3.27 21.42
C ILE A 292 10.93 1.92 22.06
N VAL A 293 9.82 1.84 22.80
CA VAL A 293 9.34 0.61 23.45
C VAL A 293 8.79 -0.35 22.40
N ASP A 294 7.99 0.15 21.45
CA ASP A 294 7.45 -0.66 20.35
C ASP A 294 8.57 -1.23 19.48
N VAL A 295 9.54 -0.38 19.10
CA VAL A 295 10.73 -0.80 18.36
C VAL A 295 11.51 -1.84 19.16
N ALA A 296 11.76 -1.60 20.45
CA ALA A 296 12.52 -2.51 21.30
C ALA A 296 11.82 -3.87 21.49
N ASN A 297 10.50 -3.93 21.44
CA ASN A 297 9.74 -5.17 21.57
C ASN A 297 9.50 -5.89 20.23
N SER A 298 9.85 -5.28 19.10
CA SER A 298 9.77 -5.92 17.78
C SER A 298 10.88 -6.95 17.55
N SER A 299 10.66 -7.86 16.59
CA SER A 299 11.65 -8.88 16.18
C SER A 299 12.92 -8.29 15.56
N VAL A 300 12.85 -7.07 15.03
CA VAL A 300 13.95 -6.36 14.37
C VAL A 300 14.62 -5.32 15.28
N GLY A 301 14.04 -5.05 16.45
CA GLY A 301 14.43 -3.97 17.35
C GLY A 301 15.88 -4.03 17.81
N ARG A 302 16.40 -5.22 18.10
CA ARG A 302 17.75 -5.40 18.66
C ARG A 302 18.81 -4.84 17.72
N GLY A 303 18.79 -5.29 16.46
CA GLY A 303 19.75 -4.87 15.44
C GLY A 303 19.59 -3.39 15.11
N HIS A 304 18.34 -2.94 14.95
CA HIS A 304 18.04 -1.54 14.61
C HIS A 304 18.48 -0.55 15.69
N LEU A 305 18.09 -0.78 16.95
CA LEU A 305 18.51 0.07 18.05
C LEU A 305 20.03 -0.01 18.24
N GLN A 306 20.65 -1.16 17.94
CA GLN A 306 22.09 -1.26 17.97
C GLN A 306 22.74 -0.33 16.94
N PHE A 307 22.22 -0.34 15.72
CA PHE A 307 22.62 0.53 14.62
C PHE A 307 22.45 2.00 14.98
N VAL A 308 21.26 2.42 15.42
CA VAL A 308 20.98 3.84 15.68
C VAL A 308 21.88 4.39 16.80
N LEU A 309 22.02 3.65 17.90
CA LEU A 309 22.87 4.06 19.03
C LEU A 309 24.36 4.13 18.69
N ARG A 310 24.82 3.47 17.61
CA ARG A 310 26.23 3.56 17.17
C ARG A 310 26.57 4.92 16.56
N HIS A 311 25.57 5.64 16.05
CA HIS A 311 25.73 6.96 15.44
C HIS A 311 25.66 8.10 16.45
N MET A 312 25.43 7.78 17.73
CA MET A 312 25.35 8.77 18.79
C MET A 312 26.75 9.25 19.23
N PRO A 313 26.93 10.57 19.42
CA PRO A 313 28.17 11.09 19.96
C PRO A 313 28.39 10.59 21.40
N ARG A 314 29.62 10.18 21.71
CA ARG A 314 30.00 9.76 23.07
C ARG A 314 30.07 10.94 24.06
N HIS A 315 30.24 12.16 23.54
CA HIS A 315 30.37 13.39 24.30
C HIS A 315 29.58 14.51 23.59
N GLY A 316 28.81 15.31 24.33
CA GLY A 316 28.12 16.50 23.80
C GLY A 316 26.76 16.24 23.15
N ASP A 317 25.95 15.31 23.67
CA ASP A 317 24.68 14.87 23.09
C ASP A 317 23.46 15.73 23.47
N GLY A 318 23.66 16.91 24.08
CA GLY A 318 22.58 17.80 24.50
C GLY A 318 21.57 17.16 25.47
N GLY A 319 21.97 16.12 26.21
CA GLY A 319 21.09 15.39 27.12
C GLY A 319 20.22 14.32 26.45
N LEU A 320 20.38 14.05 25.16
CA LEU A 320 19.58 13.04 24.45
C LEU A 320 19.75 11.64 25.07
N MET A 321 20.96 11.18 25.37
CA MET A 321 21.16 9.87 26.02
C MET A 321 20.65 9.86 27.46
N SER A 322 20.60 11.00 28.14
CA SER A 322 19.91 11.11 29.43
C SER A 322 18.41 10.86 29.25
N ARG A 323 17.80 11.46 28.22
CA ARG A 323 16.39 11.29 27.89
C ARG A 323 16.05 9.88 27.44
N VAL A 324 16.87 9.26 26.60
CA VAL A 324 16.72 7.86 26.19
C VAL A 324 16.77 6.95 27.42
N ARG A 325 17.76 7.14 28.32
CA ARG A 325 17.85 6.39 29.58
C ARG A 325 16.64 6.58 30.48
N SER A 326 16.20 7.82 30.66
CA SER A 326 15.02 8.16 31.47
C SER A 326 13.75 7.50 30.92
N THR A 327 13.53 7.60 29.61
CA THR A 327 12.39 6.97 28.92
C THR A 327 12.42 5.45 29.10
N CYS A 328 13.56 4.80 28.84
CA CYS A 328 13.69 3.36 29.02
C CYS A 328 13.53 2.91 30.48
N ARG A 329 13.95 3.73 31.45
CA ARG A 329 13.74 3.45 32.88
C ARG A 329 12.26 3.51 33.25
N GLN A 330 11.51 4.47 32.72
CA GLN A 330 10.06 4.59 32.94
C GLN A 330 9.30 3.35 32.44
N PHE A 331 9.72 2.77 31.32
CA PHE A 331 9.09 1.57 30.71
C PHE A 331 9.90 0.29 30.94
N GLN A 332 10.73 0.23 31.99
CA GLN A 332 11.64 -0.88 32.25
C GLN A 332 10.92 -2.22 32.38
N THR A 333 9.76 -2.26 33.03
CA THR A 333 8.97 -3.49 33.21
C THR A 333 8.51 -4.04 31.86
N THR A 334 7.96 -3.21 30.98
CA THR A 334 7.56 -3.58 29.63
C THR A 334 8.75 -4.03 28.78
N LEU A 335 9.86 -3.30 28.83
CA LEU A 335 11.08 -3.62 28.05
C LEU A 335 11.74 -4.93 28.50
N ARG A 336 11.59 -5.32 29.76
CA ARG A 336 12.13 -6.61 30.27
C ARG A 336 11.40 -7.82 29.70
N ASN A 337 10.23 -7.65 29.08
CA ASN A 337 9.47 -8.75 28.49
C ASN A 337 10.01 -9.19 27.12
N SER A 338 10.99 -8.50 26.55
CA SER A 338 11.61 -8.87 25.27
C SER A 338 13.13 -8.99 25.36
N GLN A 339 13.74 -9.86 24.54
CA GLN A 339 15.20 -9.99 24.47
C GLN A 339 15.86 -8.67 24.03
N SER A 340 15.28 -8.01 23.04
CA SER A 340 15.75 -6.74 22.50
C SER A 340 15.65 -5.61 23.52
N GLY A 341 14.54 -5.50 24.26
CA GLY A 341 14.39 -4.52 25.34
C GLY A 341 15.37 -4.75 26.49
N ASN A 342 15.62 -5.99 26.90
CA ASN A 342 16.65 -6.30 27.89
C ASN A 342 18.05 -5.86 27.43
N GLU A 343 18.39 -6.08 26.15
CA GLU A 343 19.68 -5.67 25.61
C GLU A 343 19.83 -4.15 25.54
N LEU A 344 18.76 -3.45 25.15
CA LEU A 344 18.70 -1.99 25.19
C LEU A 344 18.96 -1.47 26.61
N LEU A 345 18.28 -2.03 27.62
CA LEU A 345 18.42 -1.63 29.01
C LEU A 345 19.85 -1.83 29.54
N ARG A 346 20.51 -2.95 29.20
CA ARG A 346 21.91 -3.20 29.57
C ARG A 346 22.85 -2.20 28.90
N ARG A 347 22.68 -1.98 27.60
CA ARG A 347 23.52 -1.06 26.83
C ARG A 347 23.42 0.38 27.31
N LEU A 348 22.25 0.76 27.81
CA LEU A 348 22.00 2.07 28.41
C LEU A 348 22.45 2.18 29.87
N GLY A 349 22.94 1.10 30.49
CA GLY A 349 23.29 1.07 31.91
C GLY A 349 22.09 1.25 32.85
N VAL A 350 20.89 0.92 32.40
CA VAL A 350 19.65 1.00 33.21
C VAL A 350 19.53 -0.23 34.11
N ILE A 351 20.00 -1.39 33.65
CA ILE A 351 20.08 -2.62 34.43
C ILE A 351 21.49 -3.19 34.37
N ASN A 352 21.90 -3.89 35.43
CA ASN A 352 23.21 -4.51 35.49
C ASN A 352 23.33 -5.64 34.47
N THR A 353 24.42 -5.65 33.72
CA THR A 353 24.86 -6.85 33.00
C THR A 353 25.36 -7.83 34.05
N PRO A 354 24.79 -9.05 34.18
CA PRO A 354 25.33 -10.04 35.10
C PRO A 354 26.79 -10.24 34.72
N ALA A 355 27.70 -10.04 35.69
CA ALA A 355 29.11 -10.29 35.48
C ALA A 355 29.24 -11.70 34.90
N ARG A 356 29.83 -11.84 33.71
CA ARG A 356 30.17 -13.15 33.17
C ARG A 356 31.08 -13.79 34.21
N ARG A 357 30.56 -14.73 34.99
CA ARG A 357 31.39 -15.63 35.80
C ARG A 357 32.16 -16.45 34.76
N PHE A 358 33.43 -16.11 34.59
CA PHE A 358 34.35 -16.84 33.72
C PHE A 358 34.70 -18.18 34.36
#